data_AF-A0A3G9GW70-F1
#
_entry.id   AF-A0A3G9GW70-F1
#
_cell.length_a   1.000
_cell.length_b   1.000
_cell.length_c   1.000
_cell.angle_alpha   90.00
_cell.angle_beta   90.00
_cell.angle_gamma   90.00
#
_symmetry.space_group_name_H-M   'P 1'
#
loop_
_entity.id
_entity.type
_entity.pdbx_description
1 polymer ?
#
loop_
_entity_poly.entity_id
_entity_poly.type
_entity_poly.pdbx_seq_one_letter_code
_entity_poly.pdbx_strand_id
1 'polypeptide(L)'
;MNIDTMLSQILYCLSGFLFGIFASRYSVISWRTLASRPPLLQCAPYVLFIIAAFTLFPFWLITRTEAGGFIYYATLLFFFTKGYRADKKG
;
A
#
# COMPACT_ATOMS: atom_id res chain seq x y z
N MET A 1 -22.89 12.65 -16.44
CA MET A 1 -21.68 11.85 -16.14
C MET A 1 -21.73 10.63 -17.04
N ASN A 2 -20.73 10.40 -17.89
CA ASN A 2 -20.77 9.32 -18.89
C ASN A 2 -20.54 7.96 -18.21
N ILE A 3 -21.16 6.90 -18.72
CA ILE A 3 -21.01 5.53 -18.17
C ILE A 3 -19.51 5.16 -18.09
N ASP A 4 -18.72 5.53 -19.11
CA ASP A 4 -17.28 5.29 -19.17
C ASP A 4 -16.51 5.99 -18.03
N THR A 5 -16.92 7.20 -17.67
CA THR A 5 -16.32 7.97 -16.57
C THR A 5 -16.68 7.37 -15.20
N MET A 6 -17.91 6.89 -15.04
CA MET A 6 -18.34 6.21 -13.80
C MET A 6 -17.63 4.86 -13.63
N LEU A 7 -17.54 4.08 -14.70
CA LEU A 7 -16.90 2.77 -14.70
C LEU A 7 -15.40 2.89 -14.44
N SER A 8 -14.73 3.86 -15.07
CA SER A 8 -13.33 4.18 -14.81
C SER A 8 -13.10 4.56 -13.35
N GLN A 9 -13.95 5.41 -12.78
CA GLN A 9 -13.84 5.82 -11.39
C GLN A 9 -14.02 4.65 -10.41
N ILE A 10 -14.99 3.76 -10.67
CA ILE A 10 -15.19 2.53 -9.90
C ILE A 10 -13.96 1.63 -10.00
N LEU A 11 -13.42 1.41 -11.20
CA LEU A 11 -12.24 0.58 -11.44
C LEU A 11 -10.99 1.12 -10.73
N TYR A 12 -10.79 2.44 -10.73
CA TYR A 12 -9.68 3.06 -10.00
C TYR A 12 -9.85 2.99 -8.48
N CYS A 13 -11.08 3.07 -7.97
CA CYS A 13 -11.36 2.82 -6.55
C CYS A 13 -11.10 1.35 -6.16
N LEU A 14 -11.51 0.41 -7.03
CA LEU A 14 -11.29 -1.02 -6.83
C LEU A 14 -9.81 -1.38 -6.89
N SER A 15 -9.07 -0.78 -7.83
CA SER A 15 -7.62 -0.97 -7.91
C SER A 15 -6.90 -0.36 -6.70
N GLY A 16 -7.28 0.84 -6.26
CA GLY A 16 -6.77 1.45 -5.03
C GLY A 16 -6.99 0.58 -3.80
N PHE A 17 -8.17 -0.03 -3.66
CA PHE A 17 -8.47 -0.96 -2.57
C PHE A 17 -7.61 -2.23 -2.63
N LEU A 18 -7.60 -2.92 -3.77
CA LEU A 18 -6.86 -4.17 -3.95
C LEU A 18 -5.35 -3.97 -3.76
N PHE A 19 -4.78 -2.95 -4.40
CA PHE A 19 -3.38 -2.62 -4.26
C PHE A 19 -3.03 -2.14 -2.85
N GLY A 20 -3.94 -1.45 -2.15
CA GLY A 20 -3.75 -1.05 -0.75
C GLY A 20 -3.60 -2.26 0.19
N ILE A 21 -4.41 -3.30 -0.03
CA ILE A 21 -4.29 -4.58 0.72
C ILE A 21 -2.94 -5.25 0.43
N PHE A 22 -2.57 -5.37 -0.85
CA PHE A 22 -1.29 -5.98 -1.22
C PHE A 22 -0.10 -5.24 -0.62
N ALA A 23 -0.04 -3.92 -0.83
CA ALA A 23 1.02 -3.06 -0.31
C ALA A 23 1.13 -3.18 1.22
N SER A 24 0.01 -3.23 1.92
CA SER A 24 0.00 -3.40 3.38
C SER A 24 0.62 -4.73 3.81
N ARG A 25 0.24 -5.85 3.19
CA ARG A 25 0.76 -7.18 3.54
C ARG A 25 2.27 -7.28 3.29
N TYR A 26 2.72 -6.80 2.14
CA TYR A 26 4.15 -6.79 1.81
C TYR A 26 4.95 -5.83 2.69
N SER A 27 4.39 -4.68 3.08
CA SER A 27 5.03 -3.75 4.00
C SER A 27 5.20 -4.34 5.40
N VAL A 28 4.22 -5.09 5.90
CA VAL A 28 4.33 -5.82 7.19
C VAL A 28 5.40 -6.93 7.13
N ILE A 29 5.44 -7.70 6.04
CA ILE A 29 6.48 -8.72 5.85
C ILE A 29 7.87 -8.07 5.76
N SER A 30 8.00 -7.01 4.95
CA SER A 30 9.23 -6.23 4.81
C SER A 30 9.69 -5.65 6.15
N TRP A 31 8.75 -5.17 6.98
CA TRP A 31 9.03 -4.69 8.33
C TRP A 31 9.55 -5.79 9.25
N ARG A 32 8.93 -6.98 9.23
CA ARG A 32 9.40 -8.15 10.00
C ARG A 32 10.78 -8.59 9.56
N THR A 33 11.01 -8.66 8.25
CA THR A 33 12.32 -8.97 7.70
C THR A 33 13.32 -7.92 8.13
N LEU A 34 13.00 -6.62 8.12
CA LEU A 34 13.88 -5.57 8.62
C LEU A 34 14.16 -5.68 10.13
N ALA A 35 13.14 -6.01 10.93
CA ALA A 35 13.25 -6.21 12.37
C ALA A 35 14.13 -7.42 12.74
N SER A 36 14.16 -8.46 11.90
CA SER A 36 15.05 -9.62 12.05
C SER A 36 16.53 -9.36 11.75
N ARG A 37 16.93 -8.11 11.46
CA ARG A 37 18.32 -7.67 11.20
C ARG A 37 19.08 -8.47 10.12
N PRO A 38 18.53 -8.62 8.90
CA PRO A 38 19.25 -9.20 7.77
C PRO A 38 20.42 -8.30 7.36
N PRO A 39 21.39 -8.83 6.60
CA PRO A 39 22.52 -8.04 6.10
C PRO A 39 22.03 -6.78 5.36
N LEU A 40 22.72 -5.65 5.55
CA LEU A 40 22.35 -4.32 5.03
C LEU A 40 22.01 -4.30 3.53
N LEU A 41 22.64 -5.18 2.74
CA LEU A 41 22.40 -5.31 1.30
C LEU A 41 21.01 -5.90 0.97
N GLN A 42 20.46 -6.75 1.83
CA GLN A 42 19.11 -7.30 1.68
C GLN A 42 18.04 -6.32 2.17
N CYS A 43 18.35 -5.38 3.08
CA CYS A 43 17.38 -4.37 3.53
C CYS A 43 16.98 -3.39 2.42
N ALA A 44 17.92 -3.04 1.53
CA ALA A 44 17.73 -2.05 0.48
C ALA A 44 16.49 -2.28 -0.41
N PRO A 45 16.25 -3.48 -1.00
CA PRO A 45 15.06 -3.73 -1.82
C PRO A 45 13.75 -3.63 -1.04
N TYR A 46 13.71 -4.01 0.24
CA TYR A 46 12.50 -3.92 1.06
C TYR A 46 12.14 -2.47 1.39
N VAL A 47 13.14 -1.64 1.70
CA VAL A 47 12.92 -0.21 1.93
C VAL A 47 12.50 0.50 0.65
N LEU A 48 13.14 0.19 -0.48
CA LEU A 48 12.74 0.71 -1.79
C LEU A 48 11.30 0.31 -2.14
N PHE A 49 10.91 -0.94 -1.86
CA PHE A 49 9.54 -1.41 -2.08
C PHE A 49 8.53 -0.65 -1.22
N ILE A 50 8.84 -0.40 0.06
CA ILE A 50 7.98 0.39 0.94
C ILE A 50 7.85 1.82 0.43
N ILE A 51 8.95 2.48 0.05
CA ILE A 51 8.91 3.86 -0.48
C ILE A 51 8.09 3.90 -1.78
N ALA A 52 8.28 2.94 -2.67
CA ALA A 52 7.54 2.85 -3.92
C ALA A 52 6.04 2.61 -3.68
N ALA A 53 5.70 1.72 -2.76
CA ALA A 53 4.31 1.45 -2.39
C ALA A 53 3.66 2.67 -1.70
N PHE A 54 4.36 3.38 -0.82
CA PHE A 54 3.80 4.51 -0.07
C PHE A 54 3.79 5.84 -0.82
N THR A 55 4.62 5.98 -1.87
CA THR A 55 4.81 7.27 -2.56
C THR A 55 4.50 7.17 -4.05
N LEU A 56 5.18 6.29 -4.79
CA LEU A 56 5.05 6.20 -6.25
C LEU A 56 3.66 5.75 -6.68
N PHE A 57 3.14 4.70 -6.03
CA PHE A 57 1.83 4.12 -6.38
C PHE A 57 0.66 5.06 -6.03
N PRO A 58 0.54 5.60 -4.81
CA PRO A 58 -0.52 6.55 -4.49
C PRO A 58 -0.38 7.87 -5.24
N PHE A 59 0.84 8.36 -5.50
CA PHE A 59 1.04 9.57 -6.30
C PHE A 59 0.47 9.37 -7.72
N TRP A 60 0.77 8.24 -8.36
CA TRP A 60 0.22 7.91 -9.67
C TRP A 60 -1.31 7.73 -9.63
N LEU A 61 -1.85 7.06 -8.61
CA LEU A 61 -3.29 6.83 -8.46
C LEU A 61 -4.08 8.13 -8.23
N ILE A 62 -3.55 9.06 -7.44
CA ILE A 62 -4.15 10.37 -7.18
C ILE A 62 -4.26 11.19 -8.47
N THR A 63 -3.30 11.08 -9.40
CA THR A 63 -3.44 11.76 -10.72
C THR A 63 -4.57 11.22 -11.58
N ARG A 64 -5.11 10.03 -11.26
CA ARG A 64 -6.23 9.42 -11.97
C ARG A 64 -7.55 9.63 -11.25
N THR A 65 -7.61 9.35 -9.95
CA THR A 65 -8.78 9.61 -9.11
C THR A 65 -8.39 9.91 -7.67
N GLU A 66 -8.91 11.01 -7.14
CA GLU A 66 -8.70 11.43 -5.75
C GLU A 66 -9.27 10.38 -4.77
N ALA A 67 -10.44 9.83 -5.11
CA ALA A 67 -11.11 8.80 -4.33
C ALA A 67 -10.32 7.48 -4.28
N GLY A 68 -9.68 7.07 -5.38
CA GLY A 68 -8.84 5.87 -5.43
C GLY A 68 -7.61 6.02 -4.54
N GLY A 69 -6.95 7.18 -4.60
CA GLY A 69 -5.82 7.54 -3.73
C GLY A 69 -6.19 7.50 -2.23
N PHE A 70 -7.33 8.08 -1.87
CA PHE A 70 -7.83 8.06 -0.50
C PHE A 70 -8.12 6.64 -0.01
N ILE A 71 -8.83 5.82 -0.81
CA ILE A 71 -9.12 4.43 -0.46
C ILE A 71 -7.82 3.63 -0.31
N TYR A 72 -6.84 3.84 -1.19
CA TYR A 72 -5.53 3.22 -1.10
C TYR A 72 -4.84 3.53 0.23
N TYR A 73 -4.72 4.81 0.60
CA TYR A 73 -4.12 5.22 1.87
C TYR A 73 -4.88 4.70 3.09
N ALA A 74 -6.22 4.79 3.07
CA ALA A 74 -7.05 4.32 4.17
C ALA A 74 -6.88 2.81 4.38
N THR A 75 -6.89 2.03 3.30
CA THR A 75 -6.73 0.57 3.35
C THR A 75 -5.31 0.19 3.78
N LEU A 76 -4.30 0.88 3.23
CA LEU A 76 -2.91 0.69 3.57
C LEU A 76 -2.66 0.97 5.06
N LEU A 77 -3.11 2.13 5.58
CA LEU A 77 -2.91 2.52 6.98
C LEU A 77 -3.70 1.62 7.92
N PHE A 78 -4.95 1.26 7.58
CA PHE A 78 -5.76 0.35 8.38
C PHE A 78 -5.11 -1.03 8.54
N PHE A 79 -4.74 -1.67 7.43
CA PHE A 79 -4.13 -3.00 7.48
C PHE A 79 -2.69 -2.96 8.00
N PHE A 80 -1.95 -1.87 7.79
CA PHE A 80 -0.59 -1.72 8.31
C PHE A 80 -0.62 -1.59 9.83
N THR A 81 -1.51 -0.75 10.37
CA THR A 81 -1.71 -0.60 11.82
C THR A 81 -2.18 -1.92 12.45
N LYS A 82 -3.05 -2.67 11.76
CA LYS A 82 -3.51 -3.99 12.21
C LYS A 82 -2.37 -5.02 12.19
N GLY A 83 -1.54 -5.03 11.14
CA GLY A 83 -0.37 -5.89 11.02
C GLY A 83 0.70 -5.59 12.07
N TYR A 84 0.95 -4.32 12.34
CA TYR A 84 1.89 -3.88 13.38
C TYR A 84 1.42 -4.24 14.80
N ARG A 85 0.10 -4.14 15.09
CA ARG A 85 -0.47 -4.59 16.37
C ARG A 85 -0.42 -6.10 16.56
N ALA A 86 -0.49 -6.89 15.49
CA ALA A 86 -0.33 -8.34 15.55
C ALA A 86 1.13 -8.74 15.85
N ASP A 87 2.09 -7.91 15.46
CA ASP A 87 3.52 -8.12 15.71
C ASP A 87 3.89 -7.91 17.19
N LYS A 88 3.33 -6.89 17.86
CA LYS A 88 3.58 -6.63 19.29
C LYS A 88 2.93 -7.61 20.29
N LYS A 89 2.13 -8.57 19.81
CA LYS A 89 1.44 -9.56 20.67
C LYS A 89 2.08 -10.95 20.63
N GLY A 90 3.08 -11.18 19.78
CA GLY A 90 3.89 -12.41 19.74
C GLY A 90 5.24 -12.17 20.41
#